data_AF-A0A2H6MYK4-F1
#
_entry.id   AF-A0A2H6MYK4-F1
#
_cell.length_a   1.000
_cell.length_b   1.000
_cell.length_c   1.000
_cell.angle_alpha   90.00
_cell.angle_beta   90.00
_cell.angle_gamma   90.00
#
_symmetry.space_group_name_H-M   'P 1'
#
loop_
_entity.id
_entity.type
_entity.pdbx_description
1 polymer ?
#
loop_
_entity_poly.entity_id
_entity_poly.type
_entity_poly.pdbx_seq_one_letter_code
_entity_poly.pdbx_strand_id
1 'polypeptide(L)'
;ECDCGSPQDCQSACCDAATCKLKHEKGAECRAAKDDCDLPEFCTGQSAECPTDSFQRNGHPCQNNQGYCYNGKCPIMTNQCIDLMGSGVKVSPDSCFTLNQNGQGCGFCRMENGTKIPCAAKDVKCGRLFCKKGKSKTCRCSVSPRDPSYGMVEPGTKCGDGMVCSNRQCVKMQTAY
;
A
#
# COMPACT_ATOMS: atom_id res chain seq x y z
N GLU A 1 -11.93 -25.80 -27.03
CA GLU A 1 -10.74 -24.96 -26.76
C GLU A 1 -10.52 -24.77 -25.27
N CYS A 2 -11.59 -24.73 -24.48
CA CYS A 2 -11.57 -24.80 -23.03
C CYS A 2 -12.75 -25.65 -22.54
N ASP A 3 -12.70 -26.09 -21.28
CA ASP A 3 -13.80 -26.75 -20.59
C ASP A 3 -13.75 -26.35 -19.11
N CYS A 4 -14.86 -25.83 -18.59
CA CYS A 4 -15.03 -25.42 -17.19
C CYS A 4 -16.31 -26.01 -16.58
N GLY A 5 -16.89 -27.05 -17.21
CA GLY A 5 -18.14 -27.67 -16.78
C GLY A 5 -19.38 -26.92 -17.27
N SER A 6 -20.48 -27.08 -16.53
CA SER A 6 -21.77 -26.49 -16.90
C SER A 6 -21.71 -24.95 -16.84
N PRO A 7 -22.53 -24.22 -17.62
CA PRO A 7 -22.60 -22.75 -17.51
C PRO A 7 -22.91 -22.21 -16.11
N GLN A 8 -23.53 -23.03 -15.25
CA GLN A 8 -23.88 -22.65 -13.87
C GLN A 8 -22.68 -22.81 -12.92
N ASP A 9 -21.78 -23.75 -13.20
CA ASP A 9 -20.65 -24.09 -12.33
C ASP A 9 -19.32 -23.46 -12.79
N CYS A 10 -19.26 -23.03 -14.06
CA CYS A 10 -18.05 -22.49 -14.67
C CYS A 10 -17.56 -21.22 -13.95
N GLN A 11 -16.37 -21.32 -13.34
CA GLN A 11 -15.66 -20.19 -12.72
C GLN A 11 -14.64 -19.52 -13.67
N SER A 12 -14.49 -20.05 -14.88
CA SER A 12 -13.53 -19.54 -15.86
C SER A 12 -14.07 -18.27 -16.52
N ALA A 13 -13.46 -17.13 -16.19
CA ALA A 13 -13.87 -15.84 -16.74
C ALA A 13 -13.67 -15.74 -18.26
N CYS A 14 -12.75 -16.52 -18.85
CA CYS A 14 -12.40 -16.47 -20.27
C CYS A 14 -12.82 -17.71 -21.08
N CYS A 15 -13.58 -18.64 -20.49
CA CYS A 15 -14.22 -19.74 -21.21
C CYS A 15 -15.72 -19.47 -21.38
N ASP A 16 -16.24 -19.70 -22.58
CA ASP A 16 -17.67 -19.83 -22.80
C ASP A 16 -18.07 -21.30 -22.59
N ALA A 17 -18.69 -21.57 -21.44
CA ALA A 17 -19.13 -22.90 -21.04
C ALA A 17 -20.22 -23.49 -21.95
N ALA A 18 -21.00 -22.66 -22.66
CA ALA A 18 -22.05 -23.16 -23.55
C ALA A 18 -21.48 -23.67 -24.88
N THR A 19 -20.34 -23.13 -25.30
CA THR A 19 -19.73 -23.46 -26.60
C THR A 19 -18.39 -24.20 -26.49
N CYS A 20 -17.84 -24.31 -25.27
CA CYS A 20 -16.49 -24.83 -24.99
C CYS A 20 -15.39 -24.11 -25.79
N LYS A 21 -15.61 -22.82 -26.09
CA LYS A 21 -14.69 -21.95 -26.82
C LYS A 21 -14.11 -20.89 -25.90
N LEU A 22 -12.87 -20.49 -26.20
CA LEU A 22 -12.29 -19.33 -25.53
C LEU A 22 -13.09 -18.08 -25.90
N LYS A 23 -13.19 -17.15 -24.96
CA LYS A 23 -13.72 -15.81 -25.26
C LYS A 23 -12.71 -15.10 -26.15
N HIS A 24 -12.93 -15.21 -27.46
CA HIS A 24 -12.09 -14.65 -28.53
C HIS A 24 -12.29 -13.15 -28.74
N GLU A 25 -13.28 -12.55 -28.07
CA GLU A 25 -13.34 -11.10 -27.90
C GLU A 25 -12.11 -10.66 -27.10
N LYS A 26 -10.98 -10.50 -27.79
CA LYS A 26 -9.75 -9.96 -27.23
C LYS A 26 -10.09 -8.58 -26.67
N GLY A 27 -10.01 -8.44 -25.35
CA GLY A 27 -10.51 -7.24 -24.65
C GLY A 27 -11.80 -7.42 -23.87
N ALA A 28 -12.37 -8.63 -23.78
CA ALA A 28 -13.40 -8.94 -22.79
C ALA A 28 -12.78 -8.86 -21.39
N GLU A 29 -13.26 -7.93 -20.57
CA GLU A 29 -12.78 -7.75 -19.20
C GLU A 29 -13.11 -8.99 -18.36
N CYS A 30 -12.10 -9.56 -17.73
CA CYS A 30 -12.25 -10.71 -16.83
C CYS A 30 -11.99 -10.35 -15.36
N ARG A 31 -11.37 -9.19 -15.11
CA ARG A 31 -11.28 -8.59 -13.78
C ARG A 31 -11.25 -7.06 -13.89
N ALA A 32 -12.18 -6.41 -13.20
CA ALA A 32 -12.18 -4.95 -13.07
C ALA A 32 -11.08 -4.48 -12.12
N ALA A 33 -10.57 -3.27 -12.34
CA ALA A 33 -9.71 -2.59 -11.38
C ALA A 33 -10.48 -2.25 -10.10
N LYS A 34 -9.91 -2.57 -8.93
CA LYS A 34 -10.54 -2.33 -7.62
C LYS A 34 -10.38 -0.89 -7.11
N ASP A 35 -9.28 -0.25 -7.49
CA ASP A 35 -8.88 1.09 -7.08
C ASP A 35 -7.91 1.69 -8.11
N ASP A 36 -7.43 2.91 -7.85
CA ASP A 36 -6.56 3.66 -8.76
C ASP A 36 -5.11 3.15 -8.82
N CYS A 37 -4.75 2.15 -7.99
CA CYS A 37 -3.47 1.46 -8.05
C CYS A 37 -3.56 0.07 -8.69
N ASP A 38 -4.70 -0.25 -9.30
CA ASP A 38 -5.00 -1.54 -9.91
C ASP A 38 -5.27 -1.38 -11.41
N LEU A 39 -4.93 -2.39 -12.21
CA LEU A 39 -5.22 -2.40 -13.66
C LEU A 39 -6.30 -3.45 -13.95
N PRO A 40 -7.21 -3.22 -14.90
CA PRO A 40 -8.13 -4.26 -15.32
C PRO A 40 -7.40 -5.32 -16.17
N GLU A 41 -7.82 -6.58 -16.07
CA GLU A 41 -7.37 -7.66 -16.95
C GLU A 41 -8.44 -8.07 -17.95
N PHE A 42 -7.94 -8.47 -19.10
CA PHE A 42 -8.76 -8.85 -20.24
C PHE A 42 -8.36 -10.23 -20.74
N CYS A 43 -9.35 -10.99 -21.20
CA CYS A 43 -9.11 -12.27 -21.84
C CYS A 43 -8.21 -12.11 -23.06
N THR A 44 -7.21 -12.99 -23.16
CA THR A 44 -6.23 -12.96 -24.25
C THR A 44 -6.74 -13.62 -25.53
N GLY A 45 -7.83 -14.40 -25.43
CA GLY A 45 -8.32 -15.31 -26.48
C GLY A 45 -7.46 -16.57 -26.64
N GLN A 46 -6.40 -16.74 -25.83
CA GLN A 46 -5.47 -17.87 -25.91
C GLN A 46 -5.54 -18.80 -24.69
N SER A 47 -6.19 -18.35 -23.60
CA SER A 47 -6.36 -19.10 -22.36
C SER A 47 -7.76 -18.92 -21.81
N ALA A 48 -8.26 -19.95 -21.11
CA ALA A 48 -9.52 -19.94 -20.36
C ALA A 48 -9.39 -19.18 -19.04
N GLU A 49 -8.16 -18.99 -18.55
CA GLU A 49 -7.92 -18.25 -17.33
C GLU A 49 -7.73 -16.76 -17.62
N CYS A 50 -8.25 -15.93 -16.72
CA CYS A 50 -7.94 -14.51 -16.72
C CYS A 50 -6.43 -14.34 -16.43
N PRO A 51 -5.74 -13.39 -17.09
CA PRO A 51 -4.35 -13.09 -16.77
C PRO A 51 -4.13 -12.79 -15.28
N THR A 52 -2.89 -12.96 -14.83
CA THR A 52 -2.51 -12.64 -13.45
C THR A 52 -2.76 -11.17 -13.12
N ASP A 53 -3.26 -10.93 -11.91
CA ASP A 53 -3.51 -9.61 -11.34
C ASP A 53 -2.28 -8.70 -11.48
N SER A 54 -2.45 -7.64 -12.26
CA SER A 54 -1.44 -6.65 -12.60
C SER A 54 -1.82 -5.31 -11.99
N PHE A 55 -0.83 -4.67 -11.39
CA PHE A 55 -1.05 -3.40 -10.69
C PHE A 55 -0.53 -2.22 -11.48
N GLN A 56 -1.05 -1.05 -11.14
CA GLN A 56 -0.49 0.19 -11.64
C GLN A 56 0.97 0.30 -11.19
N ARG A 57 1.82 0.88 -12.04
CA ARG A 57 3.26 1.00 -11.76
C ARG A 57 3.51 1.69 -10.42
N ASN A 58 4.54 1.23 -9.71
CA ASN A 58 5.00 1.88 -8.49
C ASN A 58 5.33 3.36 -8.78
N GLY A 59 4.88 4.25 -7.90
CA GLY A 59 5.06 5.70 -8.06
C GLY A 59 3.95 6.42 -8.81
N HIS A 60 2.94 5.72 -9.35
CA HIS A 60 1.77 6.41 -9.91
C HIS A 60 1.02 7.19 -8.82
N PRO A 61 0.69 8.47 -8.99
CA PRO A 61 -0.06 9.22 -7.98
C PRO A 61 -1.45 8.62 -7.76
N CYS A 62 -1.87 8.53 -6.50
CA CYS A 62 -3.15 7.93 -6.12
C CYS A 62 -3.87 8.75 -5.05
N GLN A 63 -5.18 8.51 -4.92
CA GLN A 63 -6.12 9.11 -3.97
C GLN A 63 -6.06 10.65 -3.99
N ASN A 64 -6.17 11.24 -5.18
CA ASN A 64 -6.03 12.68 -5.41
C ASN A 64 -4.66 13.24 -4.98
N ASN A 65 -3.56 12.60 -5.41
CA ASN A 65 -2.17 12.97 -5.08
C ASN A 65 -1.80 12.89 -3.59
N GLN A 66 -2.61 12.22 -2.77
CA GLN A 66 -2.30 11.99 -1.36
C GLN A 66 -1.21 10.93 -1.16
N GLY A 67 -1.03 10.03 -2.13
CA GLY A 67 -0.02 8.98 -2.08
C GLY A 67 0.53 8.63 -3.46
N TYR A 68 1.34 7.58 -3.46
CA TYR A 68 1.88 6.96 -4.66
C TYR A 68 1.65 5.44 -4.59
N CYS A 69 1.27 4.83 -5.71
CA CYS A 69 1.05 3.40 -5.77
C CYS A 69 2.31 2.63 -5.40
N TYR A 70 2.13 1.58 -4.61
CA TYR A 70 3.18 0.65 -4.22
C TYR A 70 2.59 -0.75 -4.12
N ASN A 71 2.97 -1.63 -5.03
CA ASN A 71 2.53 -3.02 -5.15
C ASN A 71 0.99 -3.16 -5.05
N GLY A 72 0.27 -2.39 -5.88
CA GLY A 72 -1.20 -2.46 -5.96
C GLY A 72 -1.96 -1.81 -4.80
N LYS A 73 -1.28 -0.97 -3.99
CA LYS A 73 -1.89 -0.22 -2.89
C LYS A 73 -1.49 1.25 -2.93
N CYS A 74 -2.29 2.11 -2.32
CA CYS A 74 -1.96 3.52 -2.08
C CYS A 74 -1.66 3.76 -0.57
N PRO A 75 -0.42 3.52 -0.09
CA PRO A 75 -0.07 3.68 1.32
C PRO A 75 -0.12 5.16 1.75
N ILE A 76 -1.04 5.47 2.66
CA ILE A 76 -1.28 6.84 3.17
C ILE A 76 -1.27 6.80 4.71
N MET A 77 -0.51 7.71 5.33
CA MET A 77 -0.35 7.77 6.79
C MET A 77 -1.68 7.88 7.55
N THR A 78 -2.66 8.61 7.00
CA THR A 78 -3.99 8.72 7.60
C THR A 78 -4.73 7.38 7.63
N ASN A 79 -4.65 6.60 6.54
CA ASN A 79 -5.29 5.28 6.47
C ASN A 79 -4.60 4.30 7.42
N GLN A 80 -3.26 4.30 7.45
CA GLN A 80 -2.49 3.50 8.42
C GLN A 80 -2.86 3.84 9.87
N CYS A 81 -3.10 5.12 10.19
CA CYS A 81 -3.58 5.51 11.52
C CYS A 81 -4.96 4.92 11.82
N ILE A 82 -5.88 4.92 10.84
CA ILE A 82 -7.23 4.37 10.98
C ILE A 82 -7.16 2.84 11.16
N ASP A 83 -6.31 2.16 10.41
CA ASP A 83 -6.13 0.70 10.51
C ASP A 83 -5.56 0.30 11.89
N LEU A 84 -4.66 1.12 12.45
CA LEU A 84 -4.04 0.86 13.74
C LEU A 84 -4.90 1.24 14.95
N MET A 85 -5.72 2.29 14.86
CA MET A 85 -6.40 2.90 16.01
C MET A 85 -7.91 3.07 15.86
N GLY A 86 -8.48 2.59 14.76
CA GLY A 86 -9.90 2.71 14.43
C GLY A 86 -10.30 4.07 13.85
N SER A 87 -11.58 4.24 13.58
CA SER A 87 -12.12 5.44 12.94
C SER A 87 -12.00 6.71 13.83
N GLY A 88 -11.95 7.88 13.18
CA GLY A 88 -11.89 9.17 13.86
C GLY A 88 -10.49 9.63 14.29
N VAL A 89 -9.45 8.91 13.88
CA VAL A 89 -8.04 9.32 14.00
C VAL A 89 -7.51 9.88 12.68
N LYS A 90 -6.44 10.66 12.76
CA LYS A 90 -5.71 11.22 11.61
C LYS A 90 -4.22 11.17 11.87
N VAL A 91 -3.42 11.36 10.81
CA VAL A 91 -1.98 11.60 10.96
C VAL A 91 -1.73 12.82 11.85
N SER A 92 -0.72 12.72 12.71
CA SER A 92 -0.28 13.80 13.58
C SER A 92 0.45 14.91 12.80
N PRO A 93 0.56 16.13 13.36
CA PRO A 93 1.37 17.20 12.77
C PRO A 93 2.85 16.80 12.65
N ASP A 94 3.58 17.48 11.75
CA ASP A 94 5.00 17.23 11.48
C ASP A 94 5.87 17.33 12.74
N SER A 95 5.51 18.21 13.68
CA SER A 95 6.18 18.35 14.97
C SER A 95 6.21 17.06 15.79
N CYS A 96 5.27 16.12 15.59
CA CYS A 96 5.30 14.83 16.27
C CYS A 96 6.36 13.89 15.68
N PHE A 97 6.66 14.01 14.38
CA PHE A 97 7.63 13.14 13.73
C PHE A 97 9.06 13.48 14.11
N THR A 98 9.34 14.69 14.62
CA THR A 98 10.68 15.06 15.14
C THR A 98 11.13 14.15 16.28
N LEU A 99 10.19 13.55 17.03
CA LEU A 99 10.47 12.55 18.06
C LEU A 99 11.21 11.32 17.53
N ASN A 100 11.12 11.04 16.23
CA ASN A 100 11.85 9.94 15.60
C ASN A 100 13.37 10.13 15.58
N GLN A 101 13.86 11.34 15.84
CA GLN A 101 15.29 11.63 15.98
C GLN A 101 15.85 11.23 17.35
N ASN A 102 14.99 10.93 18.33
CA ASN A 102 15.44 10.67 19.70
C ASN A 102 16.02 9.26 19.88
N GLY A 103 15.57 8.28 19.10
CA GLY A 103 15.94 6.86 19.28
C GLY A 103 15.39 6.24 20.57
N GLN A 104 14.36 6.84 21.17
CA GLN A 104 13.81 6.45 22.47
C GLN A 104 12.28 6.38 22.45
N GLY A 105 11.69 5.66 23.41
CA GLY A 105 10.24 5.48 23.49
C GLY A 105 9.68 4.92 22.17
N CYS A 106 8.69 5.60 21.59
CA CYS A 106 8.17 5.26 20.27
C CYS A 106 9.02 5.78 19.10
N GLY A 107 9.87 6.78 19.34
CA GLY A 107 10.50 7.57 18.29
C GLY A 107 11.81 6.98 17.81
N PHE A 108 11.78 6.31 16.65
CA PHE A 108 12.97 5.76 15.98
C PHE A 108 12.66 5.47 14.49
N CYS A 109 13.71 5.25 13.70
CA CYS A 109 13.59 4.90 12.28
C CYS A 109 13.60 3.39 12.03
N ARG A 110 14.52 2.69 12.70
CA ARG A 110 14.70 1.24 12.55
C ARG A 110 15.17 0.63 13.84
N MET A 111 15.04 -0.69 13.92
CA MET A 111 15.55 -1.48 15.03
C MET A 111 16.58 -2.46 14.49
N GLU A 112 17.78 -2.45 15.07
CA GLU A 112 18.88 -3.34 14.72
C GLU A 112 19.33 -4.04 15.99
N ASN A 113 19.20 -5.38 16.04
CA ASN A 113 19.59 -6.20 17.19
C ASN A 113 19.04 -5.68 18.54
N GLY A 114 17.78 -5.26 18.57
CA GLY A 114 17.11 -4.70 19.76
C GLY A 114 17.46 -3.23 20.06
N THR A 115 18.40 -2.64 19.34
CA THR A 115 18.76 -1.22 19.46
C THR A 115 17.89 -0.37 18.57
N LYS A 116 17.32 0.70 19.13
CA LYS A 116 16.54 1.70 18.40
C LYS A 116 17.50 2.67 17.72
N ILE A 117 17.42 2.76 16.40
CA ILE A 117 18.25 3.67 15.62
C ILE A 117 17.43 4.93 15.31
N PRO A 118 17.90 6.13 15.69
CA PRO A 118 17.22 7.38 15.40
C PRO A 118 17.15 7.66 13.89
N CYS A 119 16.15 8.43 13.48
CA CYS A 119 16.08 8.96 12.12
C CYS A 119 17.04 10.13 11.93
N ALA A 120 17.57 10.28 10.71
CA ALA A 120 18.05 11.59 10.28
C ALA A 120 16.87 12.55 10.09
N ALA A 121 17.11 13.86 10.15
CA ALA A 121 16.06 14.87 10.07
C ALA A 121 15.18 14.74 8.82
N LYS A 122 15.76 14.36 7.67
CA LYS A 122 15.03 14.14 6.41
C LYS A 122 14.14 12.87 6.42
N ASP A 123 14.44 11.91 7.28
CA ASP A 123 13.85 10.58 7.30
C ASP A 123 12.76 10.42 8.38
N VAL A 124 12.50 11.48 9.16
CA VAL A 124 11.58 11.44 10.31
C VAL A 124 10.18 10.96 9.94
N LYS A 125 9.75 11.14 8.70
CA LYS A 125 8.46 10.70 8.17
C LYS A 125 8.40 9.21 7.80
N CYS A 126 9.53 8.49 7.86
CA CYS A 126 9.63 7.07 7.52
C CYS A 126 9.98 6.16 8.71
N GLY A 127 10.02 6.74 9.91
CA GLY A 127 10.14 6.02 11.17
C GLY A 127 8.79 5.62 11.76
N ARG A 128 8.61 5.85 13.06
CA ARG A 128 7.33 5.65 13.75
C ARG A 128 6.24 6.51 13.15
N LEU A 129 5.06 5.91 12.95
CA LEU A 129 3.85 6.64 12.63
C LEU A 129 3.25 7.27 13.89
N PHE A 130 2.92 8.56 13.79
CA PHE A 130 2.21 9.28 14.85
C PHE A 130 0.81 9.66 14.39
N CYS A 131 -0.16 9.40 15.25
CA CYS A 131 -1.59 9.62 15.02
C CYS A 131 -2.19 10.50 16.12
N LYS A 132 -3.27 11.21 15.79
CA LYS A 132 -4.05 12.03 16.72
C LYS A 132 -5.54 11.69 16.62
N LYS A 133 -6.26 11.85 17.73
CA LYS A 133 -7.72 11.75 17.79
C LYS A 133 -8.33 13.14 18.00
N GLY A 134 -9.24 13.54 17.11
CA GLY A 134 -9.88 14.86 17.17
C GLY A 134 -8.88 16.03 17.18
N LYS A 135 -9.08 16.99 18.09
CA LYS A 135 -8.23 18.18 18.27
C LYS A 135 -7.06 17.97 19.26
N SER A 136 -6.79 16.74 19.68
CA SER A 136 -5.70 16.45 20.62
C SER A 136 -4.34 16.86 20.04
N LYS A 137 -3.49 17.45 20.88
CA LYS A 137 -2.08 17.76 20.58
C LYS A 137 -1.13 16.59 20.92
N THR A 138 -1.65 15.50 21.48
CA THR A 138 -0.84 14.36 21.90
C THR A 138 -0.39 13.55 20.69
N CYS A 139 0.92 13.34 20.54
CA CYS A 139 1.51 12.46 19.54
C CYS A 139 1.35 11.00 19.98
N ARG A 140 0.32 10.29 19.48
CA ARG A 140 0.10 8.88 19.82
C ARG A 140 0.81 7.98 18.83
N CYS A 141 1.35 6.87 19.31
CA CYS A 141 2.03 5.84 18.53
C CYS A 141 1.45 4.48 18.93
N SER A 142 1.37 3.55 17.98
CA SER A 142 1.10 2.14 18.26
C SER A 142 2.42 1.40 18.36
N VAL A 143 2.57 0.51 19.35
CA VAL A 143 3.77 -0.33 19.55
C VAL A 143 3.34 -1.75 19.88
N SER A 144 4.13 -2.75 19.45
CA SER A 144 3.93 -4.15 19.79
C SER A 144 5.22 -4.70 20.41
N PRO A 145 5.15 -5.43 21.53
CA PRO A 145 6.32 -6.10 22.10
C PRO A 145 6.81 -7.28 21.24
N ARG A 146 5.96 -7.80 20.34
CA ARG A 146 6.29 -8.96 19.48
C ARG A 146 6.82 -8.55 18.12
N ASP A 147 6.41 -7.38 17.63
CA ASP A 147 6.75 -6.89 16.30
C ASP A 147 7.24 -5.44 16.38
N PRO A 148 8.56 -5.21 16.30
CA PRO A 148 9.14 -3.87 16.26
C PRO A 148 8.66 -3.00 15.09
N SER A 149 8.19 -3.64 14.00
CA SER A 149 7.70 -2.98 12.79
C SER A 149 6.24 -2.54 12.91
N TYR A 150 5.47 -3.13 13.83
CA TYR A 150 4.08 -2.76 14.08
C TYR A 150 3.98 -1.28 14.45
N GLY A 151 3.20 -0.50 13.69
CA GLY A 151 3.00 0.93 13.88
C GLY A 151 4.09 1.82 13.28
N MET A 152 5.04 1.27 12.53
CA MET A 152 5.97 2.04 11.70
C MET A 152 5.27 2.48 10.41
N VAL A 153 5.70 3.60 9.82
CA VAL A 153 5.20 4.03 8.51
C VAL A 153 5.52 2.97 7.46
N GLU A 154 4.53 2.58 6.65
CA GLU A 154 4.72 1.51 5.66
C GLU A 154 5.66 1.94 4.51
N PRO A 155 6.39 0.99 3.89
CA PRO A 155 7.12 1.26 2.65
C PRO A 155 6.18 1.80 1.54
N GLY A 156 6.72 2.67 0.68
CA GLY A 156 5.98 3.33 -0.39
C GLY A 156 5.13 4.53 0.06
N THR A 157 4.94 4.72 1.37
CA THR A 157 4.18 5.88 1.89
C THR A 157 4.84 7.19 1.47
N LYS A 158 4.03 8.14 0.98
CA LYS A 158 4.48 9.49 0.63
C LYS A 158 5.05 10.21 1.87
N CYS A 159 6.32 10.62 1.80
CA CYS A 159 7.00 11.36 2.87
C CYS A 159 7.34 12.81 2.49
N GLY A 160 7.08 13.17 1.23
CA GLY A 160 7.10 14.52 0.67
C GLY A 160 6.75 14.47 -0.81
N ASP A 161 6.69 15.61 -1.48
CA ASP A 161 6.36 15.64 -2.92
C ASP A 161 7.47 14.96 -3.74
N GLY A 162 7.07 13.97 -4.55
CA GLY A 162 7.99 13.13 -5.32
C GLY A 162 8.86 12.20 -4.47
N MET A 163 8.54 12.01 -3.19
CA MET A 163 9.33 11.20 -2.25
C MET A 163 8.48 10.17 -1.51
N VAL A 164 9.09 9.00 -1.29
CA VAL A 164 8.47 7.85 -0.63
C VAL A 164 9.39 7.23 0.41
N CYS A 165 8.80 6.53 1.37
CA CYS A 165 9.54 5.76 2.35
C CYS A 165 10.06 4.45 1.76
N SER A 166 11.38 4.29 1.70
CA SER A 166 12.04 3.04 1.33
C SER A 166 13.14 2.73 2.34
N ASN A 167 13.18 1.52 2.86
CA ASN A 167 14.15 1.10 3.90
C ASN A 167 14.26 2.08 5.09
N ARG A 168 13.13 2.63 5.53
CA ARG A 168 13.02 3.63 6.63
C ARG A 168 13.71 4.97 6.33
N GLN A 169 13.93 5.28 5.05
CA GLN A 169 14.46 6.56 4.57
C GLN A 169 13.45 7.24 3.64
N CYS A 170 13.43 8.57 3.66
CA CYS A 170 12.63 9.35 2.72
C CYS A 170 13.48 9.64 1.47
N VAL A 171 13.15 8.95 0.38
CA VAL A 171 13.94 8.96 -0.86
C VAL A 171 13.12 9.45 -2.04
N LYS A 172 13.80 9.89 -3.10
CA LYS A 172 13.13 10.26 -4.36
C LYS A 172 12.49 9.02 -4.97
N MET A 173 11.29 9.18 -5.51
CA MET A 173 10.54 8.10 -6.14
C MET A 173 11.31 7.45 -7.30
N GLN A 174 12.05 8.24 -8.11
CA GLN A 174 12.85 7.70 -9.22
C GLN A 174 14.02 6.81 -8.79
N THR A 175 14.44 6.90 -7.53
CA THR A 175 15.51 6.06 -6.97
C THR A 175 14.98 4.87 -6.19
N ALA A 176 13.67 4.88 -5.87
CA ALA A 176 13.03 3.84 -5.07
C ALA A 176 12.46 2.70 -5.92
N TYR A 177 12.08 3.00 -7.17
CA TYR A 177 11.40 2.10 -8.10
C TYR A 177 12.13 2.04 -9.44
#